data_AF-A0A9E5V3U9-F1
#
_entry.id   AF-A0A9E5V3U9-F1
#
_cell.length_a   1.000
_cell.length_b   1.000
_cell.length_c   1.000
_cell.angle_alpha   90.00
_cell.angle_beta   90.00
_cell.angle_gamma   90.00
#
_symmetry.space_group_name_H-M   'P 1'
#
loop_
_entity.id
_entity.type
_entity.pdbx_description
1 polymer ?
#
loop_
_entity_poly.entity_id
_entity_poly.type
_entity_poly.pdbx_seq_one_letter_code
_entity_poly.pdbx_strand_id
1 'polypeptide(L)' 'MAAGIPVFSSLIREYAAHERAALNGVPITQWNGKNAREAESDYKRLIDELRREWNNGNEKKTF' A
#
# COMPACT_ATOMS: atom_id res chain seq x y z
N MET A 1 -8.50 19.33 4.51
CA MET A 1 -7.69 18.60 5.52
C MET A 1 -8.65 17.80 6.39
N ALA A 2 -8.52 16.48 6.39
CA ALA A 2 -9.39 15.59 7.16
C ALA A 2 -9.08 15.71 8.67
N ALA A 3 -10.09 15.97 9.50
CA ALA A 3 -10.24 15.79 10.96
C ALA A 3 -9.01 15.87 11.93
N GLY A 4 -7.84 16.35 11.53
CA GLY A 4 -6.59 16.25 12.30
C GLY A 4 -6.02 14.82 12.38
N ILE A 5 -6.59 13.86 11.63
CA ILE A 5 -6.14 12.47 11.63
C ILE A 5 -5.09 12.28 10.54
N PRO A 6 -3.87 11.81 10.86
CA PRO A 6 -2.86 11.52 9.86
C PRO A 6 -3.33 10.38 8.95
N VAL A 7 -3.16 10.58 7.65
CA VAL A 7 -3.49 9.59 6.61
C VAL A 7 -2.29 9.44 5.68
N PHE A 8 -2.16 8.26 5.08
CA PHE A 8 -1.18 8.04 4.01
C PHE A 8 -1.55 8.89 2.78
N SER A 9 -0.53 9.42 2.12
CA SER A 9 -0.67 10.07 0.81
C SER A 9 -0.82 9.06 -0.32
N SER A 10 -0.26 7.85 -0.13
CA SER A 10 -0.41 6.72 -1.04
C SER A 10 -1.82 6.14 -0.97
N LEU A 11 -2.37 5.79 -2.14
CA LEU A 11 -3.71 5.24 -2.28
C LEU A 11 -3.64 3.84 -2.91
N ILE A 12 -4.52 2.94 -2.44
CA ILE A 12 -4.77 1.65 -3.10
C ILE A 12 -6.01 1.83 -3.97
N ARG A 13 -5.83 1.76 -5.29
CA ARG A 13 -6.94 1.87 -6.23
C ARG A 13 -7.69 0.55 -6.33
N GLU A 14 -9.00 0.63 -6.56
CA GLU A 14 -9.80 -0.56 -6.78
C GLU A 14 -9.50 -1.15 -8.16
N TYR A 15 -8.93 -2.35 -8.16
CA TYR A 15 -8.70 -3.14 -9.36
C TYR A 15 -9.34 -4.50 -9.22
N ALA A 16 -10.00 -4.96 -10.29
CA ALA A 16 -10.44 -6.35 -10.43
C ALA A 16 -9.30 -7.37 -10.25
N ALA A 17 -8.03 -6.92 -10.37
CA ALA A 17 -6.86 -7.73 -10.05
C ALA A 17 -6.85 -8.20 -8.58
N HIS A 18 -7.31 -7.39 -7.62
CA HIS A 18 -7.38 -7.79 -6.21
C HIS A 18 -8.36 -8.94 -5.99
N GLU A 19 -9.57 -8.81 -6.54
CA GLU A 19 -10.59 -9.85 -6.50
C GLU A 19 -10.12 -11.13 -7.18
N ARG A 20 -9.53 -11.02 -8.38
CA ARG A 20 -9.02 -12.18 -9.12
C ARG A 20 -7.86 -12.87 -8.42
N ALA A 21 -6.95 -12.12 -7.82
CA ALA A 21 -5.85 -12.68 -7.03
C ALA A 21 -6.42 -13.47 -5.83
N ALA A 22 -7.37 -12.88 -5.11
CA ALA A 22 -8.04 -13.52 -3.98
C ALA A 22 -8.79 -14.81 -4.38
N LEU A 23 -9.51 -14.80 -5.51
CA LEU A 23 -10.20 -15.99 -6.04
C LEU A 23 -9.25 -17.15 -6.39
N ASN A 24 -8.03 -16.83 -6.82
CA ASN A 24 -6.99 -17.83 -7.11
C ASN A 24 -6.15 -18.19 -5.88
N GLY A 25 -6.44 -17.61 -4.70
CA GLY A 25 -5.68 -17.85 -3.47
C GLY A 25 -4.24 -17.33 -3.51
N VAL A 26 -3.95 -16.35 -4.36
CA VAL A 26 -2.61 -15.77 -4.50
C VAL A 26 -2.60 -14.30 -4.05
N PRO A 27 -1.50 -13.80 -3.46
CA PRO A 27 -1.37 -12.38 -3.21
C PRO A 27 -1.30 -11.59 -4.52
N ILE A 28 -1.66 -10.30 -4.48
CA ILE A 28 -1.61 -9.42 -5.66
C ILE A 28 -0.21 -9.34 -6.29
N THR A 29 0.85 -9.53 -5.48
CA THR A 29 2.26 -9.55 -5.92
C THR A 29 2.61 -10.79 -6.76
N GLN A 30 1.78 -11.83 -6.76
CA GLN A 30 1.97 -13.05 -7.54
C GLN A 30 0.97 -13.18 -8.69
N TRP A 31 0.00 -12.26 -8.78
CA TRP A 31 -0.97 -12.24 -9.86
C TRP A 31 -0.36 -11.62 -11.13
N ASN A 32 -0.63 -12.22 -12.30
CA ASN A 32 -0.08 -11.78 -13.59
C ASN A 32 -1.14 -11.31 -14.60
N GLY A 33 -2.35 -10.98 -14.13
CA GLY A 33 -3.45 -10.53 -14.99
C GLY A 33 -3.43 -9.02 -15.29
N LYS A 34 -4.49 -8.55 -15.98
CA LYS A 34 -4.69 -7.13 -16.29
C LYS A 34 -4.64 -6.28 -15.01
N ASN A 35 -3.92 -5.17 -15.06
CA ASN A 35 -3.71 -4.22 -13.96
C ASN A 35 -2.96 -4.77 -12.74
N ALA A 36 -2.33 -5.95 -12.83
CA ALA A 36 -1.61 -6.54 -11.70
C ALA A 36 -0.41 -5.68 -11.27
N ARG A 37 0.33 -5.12 -12.23
CA ARG A 37 1.51 -4.29 -11.95
C ARG A 37 1.13 -2.97 -11.27
N GLU A 38 0.05 -2.35 -11.70
CA GLU A 38 -0.47 -1.12 -11.13
C GLU A 38 -0.96 -1.36 -9.69
N ALA A 39 -1.70 -2.45 -9.49
CA ALA A 39 -2.18 -2.88 -8.19
C ALA A 39 -1.01 -3.20 -7.23
N GLU A 40 0.02 -3.91 -7.72
CA GLU A 40 1.24 -4.17 -6.95
C GLU A 40 2.00 -2.88 -6.62
N SER A 41 2.12 -1.96 -7.58
CA SER A 41 2.85 -0.70 -7.42
C SER A 41 2.21 0.20 -6.36
N ASP A 42 0.88 0.20 -6.25
CA ASP A 42 0.17 0.97 -5.22
C ASP A 42 0.55 0.49 -3.81
N TYR A 43 0.62 -0.82 -3.59
CA TYR A 43 1.11 -1.37 -2.33
C TYR A 43 2.58 -1.05 -2.07
N LYS A 44 3.44 -1.11 -3.09
CA LYS A 44 4.86 -0.75 -2.94
C LYS A 44 5.04 0.69 -2.45
N ARG A 45 4.35 1.64 -3.08
CA ARG A 45 4.39 3.06 -2.65
C ARG A 45 3.90 3.25 -1.22
N LEU A 46 2.82 2.58 -0.84
CA LEU A 46 2.29 2.64 0.52
C LEU A 46 3.29 2.07 1.53
N ILE A 47 3.96 0.97 1.21
CA ILE A 47 4.97 0.37 2.09
C ILE A 47 6.21 1.25 2.22
N ASP A 48 6.64 1.91 1.15
CA ASP A 48 7.75 2.86 1.19
C ASP A 48 7.41 4.07 2.08
N GLU A 49 6.20 4.60 1.95
CA GLU A 49 5.70 5.67 2.81
C GLU A 49 5.61 5.22 4.28
N LEU A 50 5.03 4.04 4.55
CA LEU A 50 4.92 3.47 5.88
C LEU A 50 6.30 3.32 6.54
N ARG A 51 7.30 2.81 5.82
CA ARG A 51 8.67 2.64 6.33
C ARG A 51 9.31 3.98 6.66
N ARG A 52 9.16 4.99 5.79
CA ARG A 52 9.67 6.35 6.05
C ARG A 52 9.04 6.93 7.31
N GLU A 53 7.71 6.89 7.42
CA GLU A 53 6.99 7.45 8.57
C GLU A 53 7.31 6.70 9.88
N TRP A 54 7.44 5.38 9.82
CA TRP A 54 7.83 4.56 10.97
C TRP A 54 9.22 4.94 11.49
N ASN A 55 10.20 5.08 10.60
CA ASN A 55 11.56 5.46 10.98
C ASN A 55 11.61 6.89 11.56
N ASN A 56 10.95 7.85 10.91
CA ASN A 56 10.84 9.22 11.41
C ASN A 56 10.14 9.28 12.78
N GLY A 57 9.14 8.41 13.00
CA GLY A 57 8.45 8.29 14.28
C GLY A 57 9.35 7.74 15.39
N ASN A 58 10.26 6.82 15.07
CA ASN A 58 11.22 6.27 16.04
C ASN A 58 12.33 7.27 16.39
N GLU A 59 12.79 8.08 15.44
CA GLU A 59 13.75 9.16 15.68
C GLU A 59 13.18 10.20 16.66
N LYS A 60 11.90 10.57 16.50
CA LYS A 60 11.21 11.50 17.40
C LYS A 60 10.93 10.98 18.81
N LYS A 61 11.08 9.68 19.06
CA LYS A 61 10.92 9.04 20.38
C LYS A 61 12.24 8.87 21.13
N THR A 62 13.36 9.26 20.53
CA THR A 62 14.67 9.24 21.17
C THR A 62 14.88 10.58 21.90
N PHE A 63 14.35 10.68 23.12
CA PHE A 63 14.63 11.76 24.08
C PHE A 63 14.81 11.16 25.47
#